data_AF-A0A706RJ51-F1
#
_entry.id   AF-A0A706RJ51-F1
#
_cell.length_a   1.000
_cell.length_b   1.000
_cell.length_c   1.000
_cell.angle_alpha   90.00
_cell.angle_beta   90.00
_cell.angle_gamma   90.00
#
_symmetry.space_group_name_H-M   'P 1'
#
loop_
_entity.id
_entity.type
_entity.pdbx_description
1 polymer ?
#
loop_
_entity_poly.entity_id
_entity_poly.type
_entity_poly.pdbx_seq_one_letter_code
_entity_poly.pdbx_strand_id
1 'polypeptide(L)' 'MLKDNYKPARFADRDGEIWGHEYSWNLAKSSLQDLEKYGKSYVSKHSDRMGDGFSFGPDLVIIR' A
#
# COMPACT_ATOMS: atom_id res chain seq x y z
N MET A 1 10.45 -7.81 -1.00
CA MET A 1 9.54 -7.44 0.11
C MET A 1 8.46 -6.48 -0.41
N LEU A 2 7.36 -6.26 0.31
CA LEU A 2 6.30 -5.28 -0.05
C LEU A 2 6.87 -3.90 -0.44
N LYS A 3 7.86 -3.43 0.33
CA LYS A 3 8.57 -2.18 0.08
C LYS A 3 9.31 -2.12 -1.27
N ASP A 4 9.62 -3.24 -1.89
CA ASP A 4 10.33 -3.25 -3.18
C ASP A 4 9.36 -3.20 -4.37
N ASN A 5 8.05 -3.31 -4.10
CA ASN A 5 7.01 -3.36 -5.12
C ASN A 5 6.19 -2.07 -5.23
N TYR A 6 6.43 -1.07 -4.36
CA TYR A 6 5.77 0.23 -4.49
C TYR A 6 6.61 1.23 -5.29
N LYS A 7 5.96 2.25 -5.87
CA LYS A 7 6.57 3.42 -6.52
C LYS A 7 6.91 4.49 -5.48
N PRO A 8 8.19 4.71 -5.09
CA PRO A 8 8.51 5.65 -4.02
C PRO A 8 8.09 7.08 -4.32
N ALA A 9 8.19 7.53 -5.57
CA ALA A 9 7.74 8.86 -6.00
C ALA A 9 6.23 9.10 -5.79
N ARG A 10 5.41 8.04 -5.71
CA ARG A 10 3.98 8.16 -5.37
C ARG A 10 3.76 8.15 -3.87
N PHE A 11 4.75 8.12 -2.99
CA PHE A 11 4.52 8.19 -1.54
C PHE A 11 5.44 9.15 -0.81
N ALA A 12 6.60 9.49 -1.40
CA ALA A 12 7.48 10.53 -0.90
C ALA A 12 6.73 11.85 -0.70
N ASP A 13 6.98 12.49 0.45
CA ASP A 13 6.52 13.83 0.81
C ASP A 13 4.99 14.01 0.76
N ARG A 14 4.25 12.91 0.93
CA ARG A 14 2.79 12.91 1.03
C ARG A 14 2.27 13.32 2.39
N ASP A 15 3.03 13.01 3.43
CA ASP A 15 2.69 13.42 4.78
C ASP A 15 2.83 14.95 4.84
N GLY A 16 1.70 15.64 4.91
CA GLY A 16 1.66 17.09 4.81
C GLY A 16 0.27 17.63 4.53
N GLU A 17 0.18 18.93 4.26
CA GLU A 17 -1.09 19.65 4.19
C GLU A 17 -2.03 19.15 3.08
N ILE A 18 -1.47 18.69 1.95
CA ILE A 18 -2.26 18.33 0.76
C ILE A 18 -2.96 16.97 0.93
N TRP A 19 -2.28 15.98 1.51
CA TRP A 19 -2.80 14.60 1.61
C TRP A 19 -3.08 14.15 3.05
N GLY A 20 -2.81 15.03 4.02
CA GLY A 20 -2.90 14.77 5.44
C GLY A 20 -1.54 14.51 6.08
N HIS A 21 -1.37 15.01 7.30
CA HIS A 21 -0.11 14.86 8.06
C HIS A 21 0.25 13.40 8.38
N GLU A 22 -0.72 12.50 8.33
CA GLU A 22 -0.56 11.07 8.63
C GLU A 22 -0.97 10.20 7.43
N TYR A 23 -0.76 10.67 6.20
CA TYR A 23 -1.19 9.94 5.00
C TYR A 23 -0.59 8.52 4.94
N SER A 24 0.71 8.40 5.16
CA SER A 24 1.44 7.13 5.16
C SER A 24 0.92 6.16 6.23
N TRP A 25 0.65 6.67 7.43
CA TRP A 25 0.08 5.91 8.54
C TRP A 25 -1.33 5.42 8.23
N ASN A 26 -2.18 6.30 7.70
CA ASN A 26 -3.57 5.94 7.35
C ASN A 26 -3.63 4.90 6.22
N LEU A 27 -2.69 4.96 5.26
CA LEU A 27 -2.56 3.94 4.23
C LEU A 27 -2.21 2.57 4.83
N ALA A 28 -1.21 2.52 5.72
CA ALA A 28 -0.83 1.29 6.40
C ALA A 28 -1.99 0.73 7.24
N LYS A 29 -2.69 1.61 7.98
CA LYS A 29 -3.87 1.25 8.76
C LYS A 29 -4.98 0.67 7.89
N SER A 30 -5.26 1.26 6.74
CA SER A 30 -6.25 0.73 5.79
C SER A 30 -5.89 -0.69 5.34
N SER A 31 -4.62 -0.93 5.00
CA SER A 31 -4.18 -2.28 4.62
C SER A 31 -4.30 -3.29 5.75
N LEU A 32 -3.99 -2.90 6.99
CA LEU A 32 -4.17 -3.77 8.16
C LEU A 32 -5.65 -4.12 8.39
N GLN A 33 -6.55 -3.14 8.23
CA GLN A 33 -8.00 -3.36 8.33
C GLN A 33 -8.52 -4.31 7.23
N ASP A 34 -8.03 -4.18 6.01
CA ASP A 34 -8.36 -5.11 4.93
C ASP A 34 -7.88 -6.53 5.24
N LEU A 35 -6.67 -6.68 5.76
CA LEU A 35 -6.11 -7.97 6.17
C LEU A 35 -6.94 -8.61 7.29
N GLU A 36 -7.32 -7.84 8.30
CA GLU A 36 -8.16 -8.31 9.40
C GLU A 36 -9.55 -8.75 8.91
N LYS A 37 -10.16 -7.95 8.03
CA LYS A 37 -11.55 -8.18 7.60
C LYS A 37 -11.70 -9.21 6.48
N TYR A 38 -10.74 -9.24 5.56
CA TYR A 38 -10.86 -10.00 4.30
C TYR A 38 -9.73 -11.02 4.12
N GLY A 39 -8.73 -11.05 5.00
CA GLY A 39 -7.54 -11.89 4.84
C GLY A 39 -6.66 -11.47 3.66
N LYS A 40 -6.88 -10.29 3.08
CA LYS A 40 -6.18 -9.82 1.88
C LYS A 40 -6.29 -8.31 1.72
N SER A 41 -5.22 -7.65 1.30
CA SER A 41 -5.21 -6.24 0.89
C SER A 41 -4.64 -6.07 -0.51
N TYR A 42 -4.82 -4.89 -1.09
CA TYR A 42 -4.53 -4.60 -2.49
C TYR A 42 -3.68 -3.34 -2.65
N VAL A 43 -2.74 -3.38 -3.58
CA VAL A 43 -1.99 -2.23 -4.07
C VAL A 43 -2.40 -1.99 -5.52
N SER A 44 -2.88 -0.77 -5.81
CA SER A 44 -3.34 -0.41 -7.14
C SER A 44 -2.17 -0.32 -8.15
N LYS A 45 -2.49 -0.44 -9.44
CA LYS A 45 -1.52 -0.28 -10.54
C LYS A 45 -0.72 1.03 -10.52
N HIS A 46 -1.32 2.10 -9.98
CA HIS A 46 -0.67 3.41 -9.89
C HIS A 46 0.36 3.47 -8.77
N SER A 47 0.20 2.61 -7.75
CA SER A 47 1.08 2.48 -6.60
C SER A 47 2.14 1.40 -6.79
N ASP A 48 1.84 0.39 -7.60
CA ASP A 48 2.77 -0.69 -7.95
C ASP A 48 3.87 -0.21 -8.91
N ARG A 49 5.10 -0.63 -8.63
CA ARG A 49 6.30 -0.36 -9.44
C ARG A 49 6.17 -0.93 -10.85
N MET A 50 5.58 -2.10 -11.02
CA MET A 50 5.42 -2.75 -12.34
C MET A 50 4.25 -2.17 -13.14
N GLY A 51 3.25 -1.61 -12.46
CA GLY A 51 2.10 -0.98 -13.12
C GLY A 51 0.91 -1.92 -13.34
N ASP A 52 0.94 -3.10 -12.71
CA ASP A 52 -0.14 -4.10 -12.82
C ASP A 52 -1.06 -4.04 -11.60
N GLY A 53 -0.51 -3.60 -10.46
CA GLY A 53 -1.13 -3.78 -9.18
C GLY A 53 -0.87 -5.19 -8.66
N PHE A 54 -1.12 -5.39 -7.38
CA PHE A 54 -0.97 -6.71 -6.76
C PHE A 54 -1.78 -6.76 -5.49
N SER A 55 -1.85 -7.95 -4.91
CA SER A 55 -2.49 -8.18 -3.63
C SER A 55 -1.57 -8.95 -2.70
N PHE A 56 -1.88 -8.93 -1.40
CA PHE A 56 -1.08 -9.64 -0.41
C PHE A 56 -1.91 -10.09 0.78
N GLY A 57 -1.52 -11.21 1.38
CA GLY A 57 -2.11 -11.76 2.59
C GLY A 57 -1.41 -11.32 3.88
N PRO A 58 -1.85 -11.81 5.05
CA PRO A 58 -1.25 -11.48 6.35
C PRO A 58 0.20 -11.97 6.50
N ASP A 59 0.57 -13.00 5.72
CA ASP A 59 1.93 -13.51 5.57
C ASP A 59 2.82 -12.60 4.70
N LEU A 60 2.26 -11.50 4.19
CA LEU A 60 2.91 -10.52 3.32
C LEU A 60 3.40 -11.11 1.99
N VAL A 61 2.86 -12.27 1.60
CA VAL A 61 3.13 -12.89 0.31
C VAL A 61 2.37 -12.14 -0.77
N ILE A 62 3.10 -11.69 -1.79
CA ILE A 62 2.53 -10.96 -2.93
C ILE A 62 1.93 -11.95 -3.92
N ILE A 63 0.70 -11.70 -4.33
CA ILE A 63 -0.04 -12.42 -5.37
C ILE A 63 -0.37 -11.42 -6.48
N ARG A 64 0.10 -11.72 -7.70
CA ARG A 64 -0.11 -10.95 -8.92
C ARG A 64 -1.03 -11.72 -9.86
#